data_AF-A0A023AXL8-F1
#
_entry.id   AF-A0A023AXL8-F1
#
_cell.length_a   1.000
_cell.length_b   1.000
_cell.length_c   1.000
_cell.angle_alpha   90.00
_cell.angle_beta   90.00
_cell.angle_gamma   90.00
#
_symmetry.space_group_name_H-M   'P 1'
#
loop_
_entity.id
_entity.type
_entity.pdbx_description
1 polymer ?
#
loop_
_entity_poly.entity_id
_entity_poly.type
_entity_poly.pdbx_seq_one_letter_code
_entity_poly.pdbx_strand_id
1 'polypeptide(L)'
;MRGSCAAESQEVSPLLSVLTGVTFDVTGPGEEHCESLATERVVWDRRDKVPGDVPPPMPDCVRVGFADQDRITPRLFLTIALQTVDELVKSEDTLFNPDQIHLLSHAIRPTVRVDFERDTQYGGCKTAADEAERVRKAQEVLVQLAEAGKLTEGDSITPLKTSMASMSELREALFKTYKALERSGDYKSFFWKGICRPMLGMSWEDKVAVKKYGRDGVGNFVCDRCKPGEVMSLPVPSKVITKVLSRHPDMKHFIPDDHRLPLKDWVVPGPDGKVYTPGDQWPPQETVKGTWKEVTEMSADELQCKAQKEDLELTNIPWEKTWHGVTVSREQMTDQMDKNISRWRVANLDDLVKSYRLSEDIVCQLKKDASEMREACDKLVPYGMGCVRHYICSYAQTYVLLEFTDGGNVSKLRLVTVPFAFVRGTSMGRDAASRREAAFWNQVRADAGTADDTDYFSYSAVKDGVAGTSVQ
;
A
#
# COMPACT_ATOMS: atom_id res chain seq x y z
N MET A 1 -22.71 44.44 33.44
CA MET A 1 -22.70 43.37 34.47
C MET A 1 -22.65 42.06 33.71
N ARG A 2 -21.48 41.42 33.64
CA ARG A 2 -20.98 40.37 34.56
C ARG A 2 -21.82 39.09 34.40
N GLY A 3 -21.28 37.89 34.16
CA GLY A 3 -19.93 37.34 34.13
C GLY A 3 -20.01 35.88 33.62
N SER A 4 -18.95 35.30 33.06
CA SER A 4 -17.95 34.45 33.77
C SER A 4 -18.55 33.14 34.33
N CYS A 5 -17.96 31.95 34.23
CA CYS A 5 -16.63 31.49 33.81
C CYS A 5 -16.70 29.96 33.58
N ALA A 6 -15.68 29.44 32.90
CA ALA A 6 -15.27 28.03 32.84
C ALA A 6 -14.89 27.44 34.22
N ALA A 7 -14.89 26.10 34.32
CA ALA A 7 -13.85 25.24 34.93
C ALA A 7 -14.36 23.77 34.95
N GLU A 8 -13.66 22.85 34.27
CA GLU A 8 -12.74 21.82 34.85
C GLU A 8 -13.49 20.54 35.27
N SER A 9 -13.39 19.49 34.46
CA SER A 9 -12.38 18.41 34.52
C SER A 9 -12.69 17.37 35.60
N GLN A 10 -13.04 16.16 35.14
CA GLN A 10 -12.62 14.95 35.82
C GLN A 10 -12.46 13.82 34.79
N GLU A 11 -11.22 13.37 34.72
CA GLU A 11 -10.68 12.32 33.89
C GLU A 11 -11.35 10.97 34.16
N VAL A 12 -11.69 10.24 33.10
CA VAL A 12 -11.78 8.78 33.13
C VAL A 12 -10.89 8.22 32.03
N SER A 13 -9.62 8.09 32.39
CA SER A 13 -8.62 7.11 31.95
C SER A 13 -8.69 6.52 30.52
N PRO A 14 -7.75 6.90 29.62
CA PRO A 14 -7.46 6.22 28.33
C PRO A 14 -6.75 4.86 28.48
N LEU A 15 -6.70 4.28 29.69
CA LEU A 15 -5.90 3.10 30.05
C LEU A 15 -6.45 1.76 29.55
N LEU A 16 -7.50 1.74 28.74
CA LEU A 16 -7.99 0.53 28.04
C LEU A 16 -7.70 0.54 26.53
N SER A 17 -6.89 1.49 26.07
CA SER A 17 -6.08 1.38 24.85
C SER A 17 -4.92 0.36 24.96
N VAL A 18 -4.86 -0.44 26.05
CA VAL A 18 -3.61 -1.08 26.50
C VAL A 18 -3.46 -2.56 26.16
N LEU A 19 -4.45 -3.33 25.68
CA LEU A 19 -4.27 -4.81 25.63
C LEU A 19 -4.31 -5.56 24.29
N THR A 20 -4.90 -5.10 23.17
CA THR A 20 -5.02 -6.01 21.99
C THR A 20 -4.91 -5.43 20.58
N GLY A 21 -4.41 -4.21 20.39
CA GLY A 21 -3.88 -3.83 19.07
C GLY A 21 -4.58 -2.66 18.37
N VAL A 22 -3.78 -1.62 18.24
CA VAL A 22 -3.64 -0.76 17.06
C VAL A 22 -4.93 -0.24 16.41
N THR A 23 -5.38 0.92 16.89
CA THR A 23 -6.14 1.90 16.10
C THR A 23 -5.19 2.85 15.37
N PHE A 24 -5.42 3.07 14.07
CA PHE A 24 -4.73 4.07 13.26
C PHE A 24 -5.63 5.29 13.07
N ASP A 25 -5.02 6.45 13.25
CA ASP A 25 -5.63 7.75 13.09
C ASP A 25 -6.08 7.95 11.64
N VAL A 26 -7.38 8.17 11.49
CA VAL A 26 -8.02 8.67 10.28
C VAL A 26 -7.81 10.18 10.33
N THR A 27 -6.86 10.73 9.57
CA THR A 27 -6.59 12.17 9.57
C THR A 27 -7.70 12.92 8.81
N GLY A 28 -8.82 13.15 9.49
CA GLY A 28 -9.79 14.23 9.24
C GLY A 28 -10.83 14.01 8.12
N PRO A 29 -12.11 14.39 8.34
CA PRO A 29 -13.00 14.76 7.24
C PRO A 29 -12.41 16.01 6.56
N GLY A 30 -12.02 15.90 5.30
CA GLY A 30 -11.46 17.02 4.53
C GLY A 30 -9.95 17.00 4.30
N GLU A 31 -9.27 15.85 4.41
CA GLU A 31 -8.02 15.68 3.64
C GLU A 31 -8.38 15.80 2.14
N GLU A 32 -8.07 16.95 1.56
CA GLU A 32 -8.34 17.22 0.15
C GLU A 32 -7.57 16.21 -0.72
N HIS A 33 -8.22 15.80 -1.81
CA HIS A 33 -7.59 15.01 -2.87
C HIS A 33 -6.26 15.64 -3.24
N CYS A 34 -5.26 14.79 -3.47
CA CYS A 34 -3.94 15.29 -3.83
C CYS A 34 -4.01 15.98 -5.21
N GLU A 35 -4.16 17.31 -5.22
CA GLU A 35 -4.01 18.17 -6.39
C GLU A 35 -2.62 18.04 -7.04
N SER A 36 -1.64 17.43 -6.36
CA SER A 36 -0.34 17.10 -6.97
C SER A 36 -0.44 16.11 -8.15
N LEU A 37 -1.60 15.45 -8.34
CA LEU A 37 -1.89 14.62 -9.50
C LEU A 37 -2.50 15.38 -10.67
N ALA A 38 -3.01 16.59 -10.44
CA ALA A 38 -3.57 17.47 -11.48
C ALA A 38 -2.50 18.05 -12.44
N THR A 39 -1.23 17.66 -12.30
CA THR A 39 -0.10 18.19 -13.10
C THR A 39 0.84 17.10 -13.64
N GLU A 40 0.30 15.88 -13.83
CA GLU A 40 0.96 14.73 -14.48
C GLU A 40 2.17 14.07 -13.80
N ARG A 41 2.69 14.48 -12.63
CA ARG A 41 3.97 13.91 -12.15
C ARG A 41 4.03 13.67 -10.64
N VAL A 42 4.22 12.40 -10.26
CA VAL A 42 4.58 11.98 -8.90
C VAL A 42 5.92 12.63 -8.54
N VAL A 43 5.89 13.75 -7.81
CA VAL A 43 7.05 14.53 -7.32
C VAL A 43 8.27 14.42 -8.24
N TRP A 44 8.12 14.82 -9.50
CA TRP A 44 9.28 15.22 -10.31
C TRP A 44 9.49 16.67 -9.98
N ASP A 45 10.70 17.08 -9.63
CA ASP A 45 11.17 18.46 -9.59
C ASP A 45 10.21 19.48 -10.24
N ARG A 46 9.23 19.98 -9.47
CA ARG A 46 8.12 20.82 -9.98
C ARG A 46 8.49 22.30 -10.02
N ARG A 47 9.76 22.61 -9.81
CA ARG A 47 10.27 23.97 -9.90
C ARG A 47 10.29 24.38 -11.37
N ASP A 48 9.73 25.56 -11.67
CA ASP A 48 9.73 26.11 -13.04
C ASP A 48 11.15 26.32 -13.58
N LYS A 49 12.14 26.48 -12.69
CA LYS A 49 13.55 26.57 -13.00
C LYS A 49 14.35 25.78 -11.98
N VAL A 50 15.05 24.75 -12.44
CA VAL A 50 16.15 24.15 -11.68
C VAL A 50 17.26 25.20 -11.56
N PRO A 51 17.89 25.39 -10.38
CA PRO A 51 19.06 26.25 -10.27
C PRO A 51 20.13 25.83 -11.28
N GLY A 52 20.74 26.79 -11.99
CA GLY A 52 21.68 26.50 -13.09
C GLY A 52 22.92 25.70 -12.68
N ASP A 53 23.23 25.65 -11.39
CA ASP A 53 24.41 25.03 -10.79
C ASP A 53 24.10 23.63 -10.20
N VAL A 54 23.16 22.89 -10.81
CA VAL A 54 22.74 21.55 -10.34
C VAL A 54 22.91 20.53 -11.46
N PRO A 55 23.69 19.45 -11.26
CA PRO A 55 23.92 18.42 -12.27
C PRO A 55 22.63 17.66 -12.60
N PRO A 56 22.45 17.14 -13.82
CA PRO A 56 21.22 16.44 -14.21
C PRO A 56 20.87 15.29 -13.25
N PRO A 57 19.59 14.90 -13.10
CA PRO A 57 19.21 13.76 -12.24
C PRO A 57 20.03 12.50 -12.54
N MET A 58 20.23 11.64 -11.54
CA MET A 58 20.85 10.32 -11.76
C MET A 58 20.05 9.51 -12.79
N PRO A 59 20.67 8.55 -13.51
CA PRO A 59 19.94 7.65 -14.40
C PRO A 59 18.74 7.01 -13.70
N ASP A 60 17.60 6.98 -14.39
CA ASP A 60 16.32 6.47 -13.90
C ASP A 60 15.78 7.15 -12.62
N CYS A 61 16.32 8.31 -12.23
CA CYS A 61 15.91 9.05 -11.06
C CYS A 61 15.32 10.42 -11.41
N VAL A 62 14.55 10.97 -10.47
CA VAL A 62 14.06 12.35 -10.49
C VAL A 62 14.43 13.06 -9.19
N ARG A 63 14.64 14.37 -9.23
CA ARG A 63 14.88 15.15 -8.01
C ARG A 63 13.58 15.40 -7.27
N VAL A 64 13.68 15.53 -5.95
CA VAL A 64 12.58 16.01 -5.11
C VAL A 64 12.54 17.53 -5.19
N GLY A 65 11.51 18.09 -5.82
CA GLY A 65 11.32 19.54 -5.90
C GLY A 65 9.85 19.91 -5.89
N PHE A 66 9.53 20.99 -5.19
CA PHE A 66 8.17 21.46 -4.91
C PHE A 66 7.93 22.79 -5.63
N ALA A 67 6.77 22.94 -6.26
CA ALA A 67 6.26 24.22 -6.74
C ALA A 67 5.71 25.06 -5.58
N ASP A 68 5.47 26.35 -5.81
CA ASP A 68 5.01 27.30 -4.79
C ASP A 68 3.72 26.92 -4.09
N GLN A 69 2.89 26.03 -4.65
CA GLN A 69 1.64 25.56 -4.04
C GLN A 69 1.74 24.17 -3.42
N ASP A 70 2.81 23.44 -3.68
CA ASP A 70 2.93 22.05 -3.27
C ASP A 70 3.05 21.91 -1.75
N ARG A 71 2.58 20.76 -1.26
CA ARG A 71 2.69 20.35 0.14
C ARG A 71 3.14 18.90 0.22
N ILE A 72 4.05 18.58 1.12
CA ILE A 72 4.43 17.21 1.45
C ILE A 72 3.68 16.74 2.69
N THR A 73 3.26 15.47 2.72
CA THR A 73 2.69 14.88 3.94
C THR A 73 3.82 14.52 4.92
N PRO A 74 3.59 14.60 6.25
CA PRO A 74 4.61 14.23 7.23
C PRO A 74 5.13 12.79 7.04
N ARG A 75 4.26 11.86 6.65
CA ARG A 75 4.61 10.46 6.41
C ARG A 75 5.54 10.29 5.20
N LEU A 76 5.26 10.97 4.09
CA LEU A 76 6.13 10.92 2.91
C LEU A 76 7.48 11.56 3.22
N PHE A 77 7.46 12.73 3.87
CA PHE A 77 8.67 13.43 4.26
C PHE A 77 9.59 12.53 5.11
N LEU A 78 9.06 11.94 6.19
CA LEU A 78 9.83 11.06 7.06
C LEU A 78 10.30 9.79 6.33
N THR A 79 9.55 9.29 5.34
CA THR A 79 9.97 8.18 4.50
C THR A 79 11.20 8.54 3.68
N ILE A 80 11.18 9.70 3.00
CA ILE A 80 12.31 10.22 2.21
C ILE A 80 13.51 10.48 3.14
N ALA A 81 13.28 11.15 4.27
CA ALA A 81 14.32 11.45 5.25
C ALA A 81 14.99 10.19 5.79
N LEU A 82 14.21 9.18 6.20
CA LEU A 82 14.74 7.91 6.71
C LEU A 82 15.54 7.14 5.66
N GLN A 83 15.06 7.06 4.43
CA GLN A 83 15.81 6.40 3.36
C GLN A 83 17.06 7.18 2.96
N THR A 84 17.04 8.52 3.02
CA THR A 84 18.22 9.37 2.81
C THR A 84 19.28 9.08 3.87
N VAL A 85 18.88 9.05 5.15
CA VAL A 85 19.79 8.73 6.26
C VAL A 85 20.29 7.28 6.16
N ASP A 86 19.46 6.33 5.71
CA ASP A 86 19.92 4.96 5.44
C ASP A 86 21.03 4.91 4.38
N GLU A 87 20.97 5.73 3.33
CA GLU A 87 22.06 5.83 2.35
C GLU A 87 23.29 6.52 2.94
N LEU A 88 23.11 7.56 3.76
CA LEU A 88 24.21 8.24 4.47
C LEU A 88 24.89 7.37 5.54
N VAL A 89 24.19 6.42 6.15
CA VAL A 89 24.80 5.43 7.07
C VAL A 89 25.69 4.45 6.32
N LYS A 90 25.39 4.17 5.04
CA LYS A 90 26.18 3.25 4.20
C LYS A 90 27.39 3.92 3.55
N SER A 91 27.43 5.25 3.51
CA SER A 91 28.50 6.05 2.93
C SER A 91 29.21 6.90 4.00
N GLU A 92 30.44 7.33 3.75
CA GLU A 92 31.13 8.38 4.52
C GLU A 92 30.90 9.78 3.92
N ASP A 93 30.13 9.88 2.84
CA ASP A 93 29.88 11.12 2.12
C ASP A 93 28.97 12.10 2.90
N THR A 94 28.93 13.34 2.44
CA THR A 94 28.18 14.43 3.06
C THR A 94 26.97 14.83 2.21
N LEU A 95 25.80 14.94 2.84
CA LEU A 95 24.62 15.58 2.26
C LEU A 95 24.67 17.08 2.56
N PHE A 96 24.70 17.93 1.53
CA PHE A 96 24.79 19.39 1.69
C PHE A 96 23.83 20.16 0.79
N ASN A 97 23.13 19.49 -0.13
CA ASN A 97 22.11 20.10 -0.98
C ASN A 97 20.87 19.18 -1.09
N PRO A 98 19.63 19.70 -0.94
CA PRO A 98 18.41 18.93 -1.17
C PRO A 98 18.36 18.25 -2.55
N ASP A 99 18.98 18.87 -3.56
CA ASP A 99 19.04 18.34 -4.92
C ASP A 99 19.91 17.09 -5.08
N GLN A 100 20.65 16.68 -4.05
CA GLN A 100 21.31 15.36 -4.01
C GLN A 100 20.32 14.23 -3.72
N ILE A 101 19.13 14.53 -3.19
CA ILE A 101 18.11 13.53 -2.85
C ILE A 101 17.23 13.28 -4.07
N HIS A 102 17.40 12.11 -4.68
CA HIS A 102 16.64 11.69 -5.85
C HIS A 102 15.72 10.53 -5.51
N LEU A 103 14.66 10.34 -6.29
CA LEU A 103 13.74 9.22 -6.23
C LEU A 103 13.83 8.41 -7.52
N LEU A 104 13.80 7.08 -7.44
CA LEU A 104 13.66 6.25 -8.64
C LEU A 104 12.34 6.56 -9.35
N SER A 105 12.45 7.00 -10.60
CA SER A 105 11.35 7.51 -11.44
C SER A 105 10.29 6.46 -11.76
N HIS A 106 10.71 5.20 -11.89
CA HIS A 106 9.86 4.06 -12.24
C HIS A 106 9.44 3.24 -11.01
N ALA A 107 9.90 3.61 -9.81
CA ALA A 107 9.58 2.83 -8.62
C ALA A 107 8.16 3.08 -8.13
N ILE A 108 7.41 2.00 -7.92
CA ILE A 108 6.06 2.00 -7.34
C ILE A 108 6.00 2.48 -5.87
N ARG A 109 7.17 2.68 -5.24
CA ARG A 109 7.35 3.20 -3.88
C ARG A 109 8.44 4.28 -3.89
N PRO A 110 8.42 5.26 -2.97
CA PRO A 110 9.53 6.19 -2.80
C PRO A 110 10.79 5.36 -2.52
N THR A 111 11.73 5.38 -3.47
CA THR A 111 13.02 4.73 -3.32
C THR A 111 14.06 5.81 -3.49
N VAL A 112 14.65 6.22 -2.38
CA VAL A 112 15.65 7.28 -2.37
C VAL A 112 16.98 6.76 -2.94
N ARG A 113 17.61 7.62 -3.74
CA ARG A 113 19.01 7.56 -4.14
C ARG A 113 19.64 8.89 -3.77
N VAL A 114 20.83 8.86 -3.21
CA VAL A 114 21.59 10.07 -2.91
C VAL A 114 22.75 10.15 -3.88
N ASP A 115 22.85 11.28 -4.58
CA ASP A 115 23.91 11.52 -5.56
C ASP A 115 25.20 11.95 -4.85
N PHE A 116 26.05 10.96 -4.57
CA PHE A 116 27.38 11.16 -4.01
C PHE A 116 28.46 11.34 -5.08
N GLU A 117 28.27 10.78 -6.28
CA GLU A 117 29.31 10.76 -7.33
C GLU A 117 29.57 12.13 -7.95
N ARG A 118 28.60 13.03 -7.90
CA ARG A 118 28.66 14.37 -8.52
C ARG A 118 28.63 15.49 -7.49
N ASP A 119 29.04 15.20 -6.25
CA ASP A 119 29.05 16.13 -5.12
C ASP A 119 29.64 17.52 -5.48
N THR A 120 30.80 17.55 -6.14
CA THR A 120 31.49 18.78 -6.56
C THR A 120 30.72 19.63 -7.57
N GLN A 121 29.71 19.07 -8.23
CA GLN A 121 28.87 19.77 -9.21
C GLN A 121 27.69 20.49 -8.56
N TYR A 122 27.38 20.20 -7.29
CA TYR A 122 26.35 20.88 -6.54
C TYR A 122 26.93 22.14 -5.87
N GLY A 123 26.31 23.29 -6.12
CA GLY A 123 26.70 24.56 -5.48
C GLY A 123 26.80 24.44 -3.96
N GLY A 124 27.89 24.95 -3.38
CA GLY A 124 28.11 24.94 -1.93
C GLY A 124 28.71 23.67 -1.35
N CYS A 125 29.20 22.74 -2.19
CA CYS A 125 29.88 21.52 -1.77
C CYS A 125 31.00 21.81 -0.75
N LYS A 126 30.84 21.24 0.44
CA LYS A 126 31.83 21.27 1.53
C LYS A 126 31.77 19.94 2.24
N THR A 127 32.82 19.14 2.10
CA THR A 127 33.05 17.93 2.89
C THR A 127 33.01 18.28 4.37
N ALA A 128 32.24 17.54 5.14
CA ALA A 128 32.22 17.71 6.60
C ALA A 128 33.57 17.31 7.21
N ALA A 129 33.99 18.01 8.26
CA ALA A 129 35.24 17.72 8.96
C ALA A 129 35.12 16.49 9.88
N ASP A 130 33.92 16.22 10.41
CA ASP A 130 33.64 15.11 11.30
C ASP A 130 32.17 14.63 11.18
N GLU A 131 31.85 13.53 11.88
CA GLU A 131 30.52 12.93 11.88
C GLU A 131 29.45 13.88 12.42
N ALA A 132 29.75 14.69 13.44
CA ALA A 132 28.79 15.64 13.99
C ALA A 132 28.45 16.74 12.96
N GLU A 133 29.42 17.19 12.17
CA GLU A 133 29.18 18.10 11.06
C GLU A 133 28.41 17.43 9.92
N ARG A 134 28.66 16.16 9.59
CA ARG A 134 27.85 15.40 8.63
C ARG A 134 26.39 15.35 9.06
N VAL A 135 26.14 15.08 10.34
CA VAL A 135 24.81 15.06 10.96
C VAL A 135 24.14 16.41 10.85
N ARG A 136 24.82 17.47 11.26
CA ARG A 136 24.28 18.83 11.18
C ARG A 136 23.90 19.21 9.75
N LYS A 137 24.76 18.92 8.77
CA LYS A 137 24.48 19.21 7.36
C LYS A 137 23.30 18.40 6.80
N ALA A 138 23.22 17.12 7.13
CA ALA A 138 22.08 16.29 6.74
C ALA A 138 20.77 16.80 7.36
N GLN A 139 20.79 17.19 8.63
CA GLN A 139 19.65 17.82 9.30
C GLN A 139 19.25 19.13 8.61
N GLU A 140 20.20 20.00 8.29
CA GLU A 140 19.94 21.26 7.57
C GLU A 140 19.28 21.03 6.21
N VAL A 141 19.79 20.09 5.42
CA VAL A 141 19.21 19.73 4.12
C VAL A 141 17.80 19.17 4.25
N LEU A 142 17.57 18.28 5.22
CA LEU A 142 16.25 17.70 5.44
C LEU A 142 15.25 18.73 5.98
N VAL A 143 15.69 19.72 6.78
CA VAL A 143 14.86 20.86 7.18
C VAL A 143 14.48 21.70 5.96
N GLN A 144 15.44 22.03 5.09
CA GLN A 144 15.15 22.76 3.84
C GLN A 144 14.13 22.02 2.98
N LEU A 145 14.24 20.70 2.87
CA LEU A 145 13.28 19.89 2.14
C LEU A 145 11.88 19.91 2.79
N ALA A 146 11.80 19.86 4.13
CA ALA A 146 10.54 19.96 4.86
C ALA A 146 9.87 21.32 4.65
N GLU A 147 10.66 22.40 4.74
CA GLU A 147 10.21 23.78 4.54
C GLU A 147 9.73 24.03 3.11
N ALA A 148 10.47 23.54 2.11
CA ALA A 148 10.07 23.60 0.70
C ALA A 148 8.76 22.84 0.44
N GLY A 149 8.55 21.72 1.14
CA GLY A 149 7.29 20.99 1.14
C GLY A 149 6.21 21.59 2.06
N LYS A 150 6.42 22.78 2.63
CA LYS A 150 5.51 23.47 3.55
C LYS A 150 5.07 22.64 4.76
N LEU A 151 5.93 21.75 5.23
CA LEU A 151 5.69 21.02 6.46
C LEU A 151 5.87 21.99 7.65
N THR A 152 4.78 22.38 8.30
CA THR A 152 4.84 23.32 9.43
C THR A 152 5.49 22.68 10.65
N GLU A 153 5.94 23.52 11.60
CA GLU A 153 6.49 23.07 12.87
C GLU A 153 5.54 22.11 13.61
N GLY A 154 6.06 20.95 13.98
CA GLY A 154 5.34 19.85 14.63
C GLY A 154 6.26 18.65 14.86
N ASP A 155 5.75 17.60 15.50
CA ASP A 155 6.54 16.43 15.95
C ASP A 155 7.37 15.76 14.85
N SER A 156 6.96 15.92 13.58
CA SER A 156 7.61 15.31 12.42
C SER A 156 8.97 15.92 12.04
N ILE A 157 9.26 17.15 12.44
CA ILE A 157 10.56 17.82 12.17
C ILE A 157 11.41 18.02 13.42
N THR A 158 10.86 17.76 14.62
CA THR A 158 11.58 17.85 15.89
C THR A 158 12.92 17.11 15.90
N PRO A 159 13.03 15.87 15.36
CA PRO A 159 14.32 15.18 15.28
C PRO A 159 15.39 15.92 14.48
N LEU A 160 14.99 16.73 13.49
CA LEU A 160 15.91 17.46 12.63
C LEU A 160 16.42 18.77 13.25
N LYS A 161 15.72 19.28 14.26
CA LYS A 161 16.10 20.48 15.01
C LYS A 161 16.89 20.17 16.29
N THR A 162 16.98 18.89 16.65
CA THR A 162 17.67 18.44 17.86
C THR A 162 19.09 18.03 17.51
N SER A 163 20.09 18.53 18.24
CA SER A 163 21.49 18.12 18.01
C SER A 163 21.66 16.61 18.24
N MET A 164 22.31 15.93 17.29
CA MET A 164 22.58 14.49 17.31
C MET A 164 24.07 14.26 17.05
N ALA A 165 24.66 13.27 17.71
CA ALA A 165 26.10 13.00 17.62
C ALA A 165 26.48 12.07 16.47
N SER A 166 25.53 11.31 15.91
CA SER A 166 25.78 10.36 14.82
C SER A 166 24.60 10.19 13.86
N MET A 167 24.87 9.72 12.64
CA MET A 167 23.82 9.33 11.68
C MET A 167 22.86 8.29 12.25
N SER A 168 23.37 7.35 13.07
CA SER A 168 22.55 6.32 13.71
C SER A 168 21.56 6.90 14.71
N GLU A 169 21.96 7.89 15.51
CA GLU A 169 21.06 8.59 16.43
C GLU A 169 19.98 9.38 15.68
N LEU A 170 20.38 10.11 14.62
CA LEU A 170 19.44 10.81 13.75
C LEU A 170 18.41 9.85 13.14
N ARG A 171 18.89 8.70 12.63
CA ARG A 171 18.06 7.65 12.06
C ARG A 171 17.06 7.11 13.08
N GLU A 172 17.50 6.79 14.30
CA GLU A 172 16.63 6.27 15.36
C GLU A 172 15.57 7.28 15.77
N ALA A 173 15.95 8.55 15.91
CA ALA A 173 15.01 9.63 16.24
C ALA A 173 13.94 9.81 15.15
N LEU A 174 14.34 9.88 13.88
CA LEU A 174 13.41 9.91 12.75
C LEU A 174 12.52 8.68 12.70
N PHE A 175 13.07 7.50 13.00
CA PHE A 175 12.34 6.24 12.96
C PHE A 175 11.29 6.15 14.07
N LYS A 176 11.63 6.66 15.27
CA LYS A 176 10.69 6.78 16.39
C LYS A 176 9.53 7.71 16.04
N THR A 177 9.83 8.87 15.45
CA THR A 177 8.80 9.81 14.97
C THR A 177 7.94 9.19 13.88
N TYR A 178 8.55 8.48 12.93
CA TYR A 178 7.83 7.73 11.91
C TYR A 178 6.92 6.66 12.49
N LYS A 179 7.41 5.87 13.45
CA LYS A 179 6.61 4.84 14.15
C LYS A 179 5.41 5.40 14.90
N ALA A 180 5.49 6.65 15.37
CA ALA A 180 4.35 7.33 15.97
C ALA A 180 3.25 7.61 14.94
N LEU A 181 3.61 7.93 13.69
CA LEU A 181 2.67 8.12 12.58
C LEU A 181 2.24 6.81 11.90
N GLU A 182 3.08 5.79 11.96
CA GLU A 182 2.92 4.53 11.23
C GLU A 182 3.57 3.38 12.01
N ARG A 183 2.78 2.73 12.87
CA ARG A 183 3.22 1.72 13.83
C ARG A 183 3.91 0.51 13.21
N SER A 184 3.64 0.19 11.93
CA SER A 184 4.39 -0.86 11.23
C SER A 184 5.90 -0.58 11.22
N GLY A 185 6.29 0.71 11.26
CA GLY A 185 7.67 1.13 11.11
C GLY A 185 8.23 0.85 9.73
N ASP A 186 7.39 0.46 8.77
CA ASP A 186 7.88 -0.09 7.51
C ASP A 186 8.04 0.98 6.43
N TYR A 187 8.83 2.02 6.72
CA TYR A 187 9.10 3.15 5.81
C TYR A 187 9.74 2.74 4.47
N LYS A 188 10.07 1.45 4.27
CA LYS A 188 10.59 0.89 3.00
C LYS A 188 9.53 0.15 2.19
N SER A 189 8.46 -0.33 2.81
CA SER A 189 7.36 -0.98 2.10
C SER A 189 6.27 -0.02 1.67
N PHE A 190 6.27 1.23 2.15
CA PHE A 190 5.23 2.17 1.80
C PHE A 190 5.22 2.48 0.30
N PHE A 191 4.24 1.87 -0.36
CA PHE A 191 3.39 2.57 -1.29
C PHE A 191 3.05 3.93 -0.72
N TRP A 192 3.11 4.92 -1.59
CA TRP A 192 2.69 6.29 -1.36
C TRP A 192 1.32 6.41 -0.62
N LYS A 193 1.29 6.20 0.71
CA LYS A 193 0.16 6.55 1.57
C LYS A 193 0.08 8.07 1.56
N GLY A 194 -0.75 8.60 0.66
CA GLY A 194 -0.91 10.03 0.39
C GLY A 194 -0.66 10.45 -1.06
N ILE A 195 -0.16 9.59 -1.96
CA ILE A 195 0.08 9.95 -3.37
C ILE A 195 -0.39 8.81 -4.29
N CYS A 196 -1.34 9.11 -5.18
CA CYS A 196 -1.94 8.25 -6.22
C CYS A 196 -2.27 6.78 -5.82
N ARG A 197 -3.32 6.57 -5.01
CA ARG A 197 -3.98 5.25 -4.90
C ARG A 197 -5.19 5.19 -5.85
N PRO A 198 -5.22 4.30 -6.86
CA PRO A 198 -6.37 4.18 -7.76
C PRO A 198 -7.61 3.76 -7.00
N MET A 199 -8.74 4.42 -7.26
CA MET A 199 -10.03 4.00 -6.72
C MET A 199 -10.56 2.83 -7.53
N LEU A 200 -10.50 1.62 -6.96
CA LEU A 200 -11.09 0.45 -7.56
C LEU A 200 -12.59 0.41 -7.29
N GLY A 201 -13.36 0.19 -8.34
CA GLY A 201 -14.80 -0.04 -8.24
C GLY A 201 -15.30 -0.99 -9.31
N MET A 202 -16.60 -1.25 -9.25
CA MET A 202 -17.29 -1.94 -10.33
C MET A 202 -17.62 -0.95 -11.44
N SER A 203 -17.20 -1.28 -12.66
CA SER A 203 -17.68 -0.62 -13.87
C SER A 203 -19.12 -1.05 -14.17
N TRP A 204 -19.78 -0.32 -15.06
CA TRP A 204 -21.08 -0.68 -15.63
C TRP A 204 -21.10 -2.02 -16.39
N GLU A 205 -19.94 -2.56 -16.78
CA GLU A 205 -19.82 -3.88 -17.44
C GLU A 205 -19.59 -5.03 -16.44
N ASP A 206 -19.81 -4.80 -15.14
CA ASP A 206 -19.52 -5.77 -14.08
C ASP A 206 -18.04 -6.21 -14.04
N LYS A 207 -17.12 -5.30 -14.40
CA LYS A 207 -15.68 -5.51 -14.29
C LYS A 207 -15.08 -4.61 -13.23
N VAL A 208 -14.10 -5.14 -12.50
CA VAL A 208 -13.21 -4.35 -11.63
C VAL A 208 -12.44 -3.37 -12.50
N ALA A 209 -12.58 -2.08 -12.20
CA ALA A 209 -11.96 -1.01 -12.94
C ALA A 209 -11.52 0.12 -12.00
N VAL A 210 -10.58 0.93 -12.47
CA VAL A 210 -10.30 2.23 -11.84
C VAL A 210 -11.44 3.19 -12.17
N LYS A 211 -12.10 3.72 -11.14
CA LYS A 211 -13.21 4.68 -11.28
C LYS A 211 -12.70 6.02 -11.80
N LYS A 212 -13.58 6.74 -12.50
CA LYS A 212 -13.32 8.09 -13.01
C LYS A 212 -13.61 9.12 -11.93
N TYR A 213 -12.67 10.02 -11.68
CA TYR A 213 -12.88 11.12 -10.75
C TYR A 213 -13.92 12.11 -11.31
N GLY A 214 -14.85 12.54 -10.46
CA GLY A 214 -16.10 13.15 -10.87
C GLY A 214 -16.19 14.66 -10.83
N ARG A 215 -15.13 15.39 -10.43
CA ARG A 215 -15.18 16.85 -10.49
C ARG A 215 -14.97 17.35 -11.92
N ASP A 216 -15.81 18.31 -12.32
CA ASP A 216 -15.77 19.04 -13.59
C ASP A 216 -14.57 20.00 -13.65
N GLY A 217 -13.36 19.44 -13.64
CA GLY A 217 -12.11 20.16 -13.90
C GLY A 217 -11.66 19.88 -15.33
N VAL A 218 -11.41 20.95 -16.10
CA VAL A 218 -10.75 20.86 -17.41
C VAL A 218 -9.35 20.28 -17.18
N GLY A 219 -9.15 19.03 -17.61
CA GLY A 219 -7.93 18.28 -17.35
C GLY A 219 -7.99 17.51 -16.03
N ASN A 220 -8.77 16.43 -15.99
CA ASN A 220 -8.60 15.39 -14.97
C ASN A 220 -7.29 14.65 -15.29
N PHE A 221 -6.17 15.29 -14.96
CA PHE A 221 -4.84 14.69 -15.02
C PHE A 221 -4.78 13.65 -13.92
N VAL A 222 -4.54 12.42 -14.35
CA VAL A 222 -4.49 11.29 -13.46
C VAL A 222 -3.23 10.52 -13.83
N CYS A 223 -2.37 10.21 -12.84
CA CYS A 223 -1.18 9.41 -13.08
C CYS A 223 -1.55 8.13 -13.86
N ASP A 224 -0.66 7.57 -14.66
CA ASP A 224 -0.98 6.43 -15.54
C ASP A 224 -1.69 5.27 -14.82
N ARG A 225 -1.38 5.05 -13.54
CA ARG A 225 -2.04 4.06 -12.68
C ARG A 225 -3.47 4.41 -12.29
N CYS A 226 -3.82 5.68 -12.15
CA CYS A 226 -5.17 6.08 -11.75
C CYS A 226 -6.07 6.38 -12.96
N LYS A 227 -5.54 6.32 -14.19
CA LYS A 227 -6.34 6.46 -15.40
C LYS A 227 -7.48 5.44 -15.39
N PRO A 228 -8.73 5.87 -15.62
CA PRO A 228 -9.86 4.95 -15.65
C PRO A 228 -9.65 3.82 -16.65
N GLY A 229 -10.08 2.61 -16.29
CA GLY A 229 -9.89 1.43 -17.13
C GLY A 229 -10.02 0.13 -16.35
N GLU A 230 -10.22 -0.96 -17.09
CA GLU A 230 -10.33 -2.31 -16.55
C GLU A 230 -9.03 -2.74 -15.89
N VAL A 231 -9.13 -3.36 -14.71
CA VAL A 231 -7.99 -3.88 -13.98
C VAL A 231 -7.76 -5.34 -14.37
N MET A 232 -6.56 -5.65 -14.84
CA MET A 232 -6.15 -6.96 -15.37
C MET A 232 -5.26 -7.73 -14.41
N SER A 233 -4.58 -7.02 -13.51
CA SER A 233 -3.70 -7.56 -12.48
C SER A 233 -3.64 -6.67 -11.24
N LEU A 234 -3.05 -7.19 -10.17
CA LEU A 234 -2.81 -6.52 -8.90
C LEU A 234 -1.29 -6.57 -8.61
N PRO A 235 -0.46 -5.74 -9.26
CA PRO A 235 0.97 -5.64 -9.01
C PRO A 235 1.24 -4.96 -7.66
N VAL A 236 0.82 -5.62 -6.59
CA VAL A 236 0.88 -5.19 -5.20
C VAL A 236 2.07 -5.89 -4.55
N PRO A 237 3.20 -5.20 -4.30
CA PRO A 237 4.21 -5.64 -3.33
C PRO A 237 3.52 -6.10 -2.05
N SER A 238 3.55 -7.40 -1.89
CA SER A 238 2.85 -8.12 -0.84
C SER A 238 3.73 -9.27 -0.40
N LYS A 239 3.36 -9.91 0.70
CA LYS A 239 4.03 -11.16 1.10
C LYS A 239 4.03 -12.23 -0.01
N VAL A 240 3.01 -12.24 -0.87
CA VAL A 240 2.94 -13.13 -2.04
C VAL A 240 4.04 -12.82 -3.04
N ILE A 241 4.12 -11.56 -3.50
CA ILE A 241 5.15 -11.14 -4.47
C ILE A 241 6.55 -11.30 -3.87
N THR A 242 6.75 -10.86 -2.63
CA THR A 242 8.04 -11.01 -1.93
C THR A 242 8.47 -12.47 -1.86
N LYS A 243 7.53 -13.40 -1.65
CA LYS A 243 7.85 -14.82 -1.61
C LYS A 243 8.28 -15.34 -2.98
N VAL A 244 7.57 -14.98 -4.05
CA VAL A 244 7.98 -15.31 -5.43
C VAL A 244 9.38 -14.78 -5.72
N LEU A 245 9.63 -13.49 -5.44
CA LEU A 245 10.91 -12.83 -5.72
C LEU A 245 12.07 -13.40 -4.89
N SER A 246 11.81 -13.89 -3.67
CA SER A 246 12.83 -14.52 -2.83
C SER A 246 13.37 -15.81 -3.42
N ARG A 247 12.53 -16.56 -4.14
CA ARG A 247 12.90 -17.81 -4.83
C ARG A 247 13.40 -17.56 -6.25
N HIS A 248 12.82 -16.55 -6.91
CA HIS A 248 13.06 -16.22 -8.30
C HIS A 248 13.16 -14.70 -8.50
N PRO A 249 14.32 -14.08 -8.19
CA PRO A 249 14.48 -12.62 -8.28
C PRO A 249 14.19 -12.03 -9.65
N ASP A 250 14.43 -12.79 -10.72
CA ASP A 250 14.18 -12.38 -12.11
C ASP A 250 12.69 -12.17 -12.42
N MET A 251 11.79 -12.75 -11.59
CA MET A 251 10.35 -12.54 -11.71
C MET A 251 9.94 -11.07 -11.56
N LYS A 252 10.81 -10.21 -11.01
CA LYS A 252 10.56 -8.76 -10.90
C LYS A 252 10.29 -8.11 -12.26
N HIS A 253 10.91 -8.62 -13.33
CA HIS A 253 10.73 -8.10 -14.69
C HIS A 253 9.38 -8.48 -15.30
N PHE A 254 8.67 -9.42 -14.69
CA PHE A 254 7.38 -9.93 -15.15
C PHE A 254 6.19 -9.31 -14.41
N ILE A 255 6.45 -8.44 -13.42
CA ILE A 255 5.41 -7.67 -12.73
C ILE A 255 5.03 -6.50 -13.66
N PRO A 256 3.76 -6.39 -14.09
CA PRO A 256 3.34 -5.30 -14.95
C PRO A 256 3.34 -3.98 -14.18
N ASP A 257 3.91 -2.93 -14.78
CA ASP A 257 3.87 -1.58 -14.21
C ASP A 257 2.47 -0.96 -14.31
N ASP A 258 1.71 -1.29 -15.36
CA ASP A 258 0.31 -0.91 -15.54
C ASP A 258 -0.63 -2.09 -15.22
N HIS A 259 -1.43 -1.93 -14.16
CA HIS A 259 -2.39 -2.94 -13.74
C HIS A 259 -3.54 -3.15 -14.72
N ARG A 260 -3.68 -2.30 -15.76
CA ARG A 260 -4.71 -2.38 -16.80
C ARG A 260 -4.22 -3.08 -18.06
N LEU A 261 -2.92 -3.35 -18.17
CA LEU A 261 -2.35 -3.96 -19.36
C LEU A 261 -2.98 -5.35 -19.57
N PRO A 262 -3.59 -5.65 -20.72
CA PRO A 262 -4.15 -6.97 -20.98
C PRO A 262 -3.08 -8.04 -21.05
N LEU A 263 -3.36 -9.26 -20.58
CA LEU A 263 -2.39 -10.37 -20.57
C LEU A 263 -1.75 -10.62 -21.94
N LYS A 264 -2.49 -10.49 -23.04
CA LYS A 264 -1.96 -10.67 -24.40
C LYS A 264 -0.88 -9.64 -24.77
N ASP A 265 -0.89 -8.49 -24.11
CA ASP A 265 0.00 -7.36 -24.36
C ASP A 265 1.15 -7.32 -23.32
N TRP A 266 1.22 -8.32 -22.42
CA TRP A 266 2.34 -8.48 -21.50
C TRP A 266 3.50 -9.08 -22.26
N VAL A 267 4.42 -8.21 -22.69
CA VAL A 267 5.60 -8.58 -23.47
C VAL A 267 6.83 -8.21 -22.64
N VAL A 268 7.54 -9.23 -22.16
CA VAL A 268 8.71 -9.04 -21.29
C VAL A 268 9.96 -9.58 -21.97
N PRO A 269 11.00 -8.76 -22.21
CA PRO A 269 12.30 -9.26 -22.61
C PRO A 269 12.96 -9.93 -21.40
N GLY A 270 13.21 -11.23 -21.50
CA GLY A 270 13.86 -12.01 -20.47
C GLY A 270 15.39 -11.82 -20.45
N PRO A 271 16.06 -12.27 -19.38
CA PRO A 271 17.51 -12.15 -19.23
C PRO A 271 18.30 -12.95 -20.27
N ASP A 272 17.67 -13.92 -20.94
CA ASP A 272 18.24 -14.69 -22.04
C ASP A 272 18.05 -14.02 -23.42
N GLY A 273 17.50 -12.80 -23.46
CA GLY A 273 17.21 -12.04 -24.68
C GLY A 273 15.95 -12.49 -25.42
N LYS A 274 15.19 -13.47 -24.90
CA LYS A 274 13.92 -13.89 -25.49
C LYS A 274 12.76 -13.01 -25.02
N VAL A 275 11.68 -13.04 -25.80
CA VAL A 275 10.44 -12.34 -25.47
C VAL A 275 9.45 -13.33 -24.86
N TYR A 276 8.92 -12.98 -23.71
CA TYR A 276 8.00 -13.79 -22.92
C TYR A 276 6.61 -13.17 -22.95
N THR A 277 5.58 -13.98 -23.20
CA THR A 277 4.16 -13.57 -23.17
C THR A 277 3.34 -14.57 -22.34
N PRO A 278 2.24 -14.15 -21.68
CA PRO A 278 1.35 -15.05 -20.95
C PRO A 278 0.73 -16.17 -21.79
N GLY A 279 0.70 -15.99 -23.12
CA GLY A 279 0.16 -16.95 -24.08
C GLY A 279 1.17 -17.99 -24.57
N ASP A 280 2.47 -17.70 -24.50
CA ASP A 280 3.54 -18.57 -25.02
C ASP A 280 4.42 -19.12 -23.89
N GLN A 281 5.56 -18.47 -23.62
CA GLN A 281 6.58 -18.86 -22.67
C GLN A 281 6.54 -17.97 -21.42
N TRP A 282 5.38 -17.68 -20.84
CA TRP A 282 5.35 -17.00 -19.52
C TRP A 282 6.26 -17.76 -18.55
N PRO A 283 6.99 -17.12 -17.63
CA PRO A 283 7.80 -17.83 -16.63
C PRO A 283 6.97 -19.00 -16.11
N PRO A 284 7.51 -20.24 -16.20
CA PRO A 284 6.70 -21.45 -16.07
C PRO A 284 5.81 -21.35 -14.83
N GLN A 285 4.57 -21.85 -14.91
CA GLN A 285 3.73 -22.03 -13.72
C GLN A 285 4.51 -22.72 -12.58
N GLU A 286 5.48 -23.57 -12.95
CA GLU A 286 6.44 -24.21 -12.06
C GLU A 286 7.28 -23.22 -11.21
N THR A 287 7.56 -22.01 -11.70
CA THR A 287 8.32 -20.97 -10.98
C THR A 287 7.56 -20.44 -9.77
N VAL A 288 6.24 -20.31 -9.85
CA VAL A 288 5.41 -19.85 -8.72
C VAL A 288 4.80 -21.00 -7.91
N LYS A 289 5.06 -22.24 -8.31
CA LYS A 289 4.47 -23.43 -7.68
C LYS A 289 4.91 -23.57 -6.22
N GLY A 290 3.92 -23.85 -5.37
CA GLY A 290 4.04 -23.94 -3.93
C GLY A 290 4.03 -22.59 -3.21
N THR A 291 3.96 -21.46 -3.93
CA THR A 291 3.96 -20.13 -3.29
C THR A 291 2.75 -19.98 -2.37
N TRP A 292 1.56 -20.37 -2.81
CA TRP A 292 0.35 -20.25 -1.99
C TRP A 292 0.43 -21.08 -0.70
N LYS A 293 1.03 -22.27 -0.77
CA LYS A 293 1.24 -23.13 0.39
C LYS A 293 2.17 -22.46 1.42
N GLU A 294 3.31 -21.93 0.97
CA GLU A 294 4.28 -21.27 1.85
C GLU A 294 3.70 -19.98 2.47
N VAL A 295 2.99 -19.18 1.68
CA VAL A 295 2.29 -17.97 2.15
C VAL A 295 1.23 -18.32 3.20
N THR A 296 0.54 -19.44 3.01
CA THR A 296 -0.43 -19.97 3.97
C THR A 296 0.23 -20.36 5.29
N GLU A 297 1.37 -21.05 5.23
CA GLU A 297 2.14 -21.46 6.42
C GLU A 297 2.64 -20.24 7.20
N MET A 298 3.22 -19.24 6.53
CA MET A 298 3.64 -17.98 7.17
C MET A 298 2.47 -17.26 7.85
N SER A 299 1.31 -17.23 7.19
CA SER A 299 0.11 -16.60 7.75
C SER A 299 -0.44 -17.38 8.94
N ALA A 300 -0.28 -18.70 8.97
CA ALA A 300 -0.67 -19.53 10.11
C ALA A 300 0.15 -19.15 11.35
N ASP A 301 1.47 -18.97 11.20
CA ASP A 301 2.34 -18.53 12.28
C ASP A 301 1.95 -17.14 12.81
N GLU A 302 1.70 -16.18 11.90
CA GLU A 302 1.20 -14.84 12.26
C GLU A 302 -0.12 -14.90 13.04
N LEU A 303 -1.05 -15.73 12.60
CA LEU A 303 -2.35 -15.92 13.24
C LEU A 303 -2.21 -16.61 14.60
N GLN A 304 -1.32 -17.59 14.74
CA GLN A 304 -1.05 -18.29 15.99
C GLN A 304 -0.43 -17.35 17.03
N CYS A 305 0.53 -16.50 16.63
CA CYS A 305 1.10 -15.48 17.50
C CYS A 305 0.03 -14.47 17.94
N LYS A 306 -0.84 -14.03 17.02
CA LYS A 306 -1.97 -13.14 17.35
C LYS A 306 -2.95 -13.81 18.32
N ALA A 307 -3.28 -15.07 18.07
CA ALA A 307 -4.18 -15.86 18.90
C ALA A 307 -3.65 -15.96 20.34
N GLN A 308 -2.37 -16.30 20.52
CA GLN A 308 -1.73 -16.36 21.84
C GLN A 308 -1.69 -15.00 22.55
N LYS A 309 -1.37 -13.93 21.82
CA LYS A 309 -1.29 -12.58 22.38
C LYS A 309 -2.64 -12.05 22.85
N GLU A 310 -3.71 -12.40 22.15
CA GLU A 310 -5.06 -11.89 22.40
C GLU A 310 -5.98 -12.89 23.11
N ASP A 311 -5.45 -14.03 23.57
CA ASP A 311 -6.20 -15.13 24.19
C ASP A 311 -7.38 -15.59 23.32
N LEU A 312 -7.09 -15.81 22.03
CA LEU A 312 -8.05 -16.31 21.04
C LEU A 312 -7.76 -17.77 20.71
N GLU A 313 -8.81 -18.49 20.33
CA GLU A 313 -8.69 -19.84 19.79
C GLU A 313 -8.62 -19.77 18.26
N LEU A 314 -7.72 -20.56 17.68
CA LEU A 314 -7.56 -20.72 16.24
C LEU A 314 -7.97 -22.15 15.85
N THR A 315 -8.75 -22.29 14.79
CA THR A 315 -9.11 -23.60 14.22
C THR A 315 -8.71 -23.68 12.76
N ASN A 316 -8.54 -24.92 12.27
CA ASN A 316 -8.43 -25.18 10.85
C ASN A 316 -9.82 -25.16 10.21
N ILE A 317 -9.95 -24.51 9.06
CA ILE A 317 -11.12 -24.62 8.20
C ILE A 317 -10.76 -25.43 6.95
N PRO A 318 -11.69 -26.22 6.39
CA PRO A 318 -11.40 -26.99 5.18
C PRO A 318 -11.05 -26.08 4.02
N TRP A 319 -10.12 -26.52 3.18
CA TRP A 319 -9.60 -25.74 2.04
C TRP A 319 -10.73 -25.34 1.09
N GLU A 320 -11.69 -26.23 0.82
CA GLU A 320 -12.86 -25.95 -0.02
C GLU A 320 -13.79 -24.85 0.54
N LYS A 321 -13.54 -24.37 1.76
CA LYS A 321 -14.28 -23.25 2.39
C LYS A 321 -13.49 -21.95 2.43
N THR A 322 -12.22 -21.95 2.04
CA THR A 322 -11.38 -20.74 2.03
C THR A 322 -11.56 -19.90 0.77
N TRP A 323 -12.27 -20.40 -0.23
CA TRP A 323 -12.61 -19.71 -1.47
C TRP A 323 -14.06 -20.04 -1.86
N HIS A 324 -14.91 -19.01 -1.90
CA HIS A 324 -16.34 -19.18 -2.19
C HIS A 324 -16.58 -19.75 -3.59
N GLY A 325 -17.54 -20.68 -3.70
CA GLY A 325 -18.06 -21.17 -4.99
C GLY A 325 -17.23 -22.26 -5.66
N VAL A 326 -16.16 -22.73 -5.01
CA VAL A 326 -15.26 -23.74 -5.59
C VAL A 326 -15.28 -25.02 -4.75
N THR A 327 -15.60 -26.16 -5.38
CA THR A 327 -15.49 -27.48 -4.75
C THR A 327 -14.31 -28.22 -5.38
N VAL A 328 -13.12 -27.97 -4.84
CA VAL A 328 -11.86 -28.55 -5.35
C VAL A 328 -11.04 -29.12 -4.20
N SER A 329 -10.15 -30.08 -4.51
CA SER A 329 -9.20 -30.59 -3.53
C SER A 329 -8.20 -29.51 -3.10
N ARG A 330 -7.48 -29.77 -2.01
CA ARG A 330 -6.39 -28.89 -1.53
C ARG A 330 -5.34 -28.64 -2.62
N GLU A 331 -4.94 -29.69 -3.33
CA GLU A 331 -3.94 -29.64 -4.40
C GLU A 331 -4.46 -28.77 -5.54
N GLN A 332 -5.69 -29.01 -5.99
CA GLN A 332 -6.33 -28.23 -7.04
C GLN A 332 -6.49 -26.75 -6.66
N MET A 333 -6.84 -26.44 -5.41
CA MET A 333 -6.89 -25.06 -4.92
C MET A 333 -5.51 -24.41 -4.94
N THR A 334 -4.49 -25.12 -4.48
CA THR A 334 -3.11 -24.61 -4.44
C THR A 334 -2.62 -24.32 -5.86
N ASP A 335 -2.82 -25.27 -6.78
CA ASP A 335 -2.42 -25.11 -8.19
C ASP A 335 -3.17 -23.94 -8.86
N GLN A 336 -4.45 -23.77 -8.56
CA GLN A 336 -5.26 -22.68 -9.09
C GLN A 336 -4.84 -21.32 -8.49
N MET A 337 -4.48 -21.26 -7.21
CA MET A 337 -3.96 -20.05 -6.59
C MET A 337 -2.59 -19.68 -7.15
N ASP A 338 -1.67 -20.64 -7.28
CA ASP A 338 -0.36 -20.43 -7.90
C ASP A 338 -0.50 -19.96 -9.36
N LYS A 339 -1.46 -20.52 -10.11
CA LYS A 339 -1.80 -20.02 -11.45
C LYS A 339 -2.24 -18.56 -11.45
N ASN A 340 -3.05 -18.13 -10.47
CA ASN A 340 -3.44 -16.72 -10.34
C ASN A 340 -2.29 -15.83 -9.85
N ILE A 341 -1.40 -16.35 -8.99
CA ILE A 341 -0.18 -15.66 -8.55
C ILE A 341 0.75 -15.40 -9.74
N SER A 342 0.89 -16.36 -10.67
CA SER A 342 1.71 -16.17 -11.90
C SER A 342 1.23 -14.98 -12.75
N ARG A 343 -0.03 -14.57 -12.59
CA ARG A 343 -0.67 -13.44 -13.29
C ARG A 343 -0.82 -12.21 -12.39
N TRP A 344 -0.21 -12.21 -11.21
CA TRP A 344 -0.28 -11.16 -10.22
C TRP A 344 -1.72 -10.82 -9.81
N ARG A 345 -2.60 -11.81 -9.72
CA ARG A 345 -4.03 -11.61 -9.41
C ARG A 345 -4.38 -11.88 -7.94
N VAL A 346 -3.39 -12.23 -7.12
CA VAL A 346 -3.57 -12.52 -5.70
C VAL A 346 -2.77 -11.51 -4.90
N ALA A 347 -3.45 -10.81 -3.99
CA ALA A 347 -2.82 -9.87 -3.07
C ALA A 347 -3.33 -10.13 -1.64
N ASN A 348 -2.50 -9.85 -0.64
CA ASN A 348 -3.01 -9.74 0.73
C ASN A 348 -3.90 -8.49 0.83
N LEU A 349 -4.99 -8.54 1.61
CA LEU A 349 -5.93 -7.42 1.69
C LEU A 349 -5.27 -6.15 2.28
N ASP A 350 -4.37 -6.28 3.25
CA ASP A 350 -3.64 -5.13 3.83
C ASP A 350 -2.76 -4.45 2.78
N ASP A 351 -2.02 -5.25 2.02
CA ASP A 351 -1.15 -4.73 0.96
C ASP A 351 -1.97 -4.12 -0.19
N LEU A 352 -3.15 -4.67 -0.48
CA LEU A 352 -4.08 -4.13 -1.46
C LEU A 352 -4.59 -2.75 -1.05
N VAL A 353 -5.08 -2.57 0.19
CA VAL A 353 -5.60 -1.26 0.65
C VAL A 353 -4.48 -0.22 0.86
N LYS A 354 -3.23 -0.66 1.04
CA LYS A 354 -2.07 0.25 0.95
C LYS A 354 -1.79 0.73 -0.47
N SER A 355 -2.09 -0.09 -1.48
CA SER A 355 -1.80 0.18 -2.90
C SER A 355 -2.95 0.82 -3.68
N TYR A 356 -4.19 0.58 -3.24
CA TYR A 356 -5.43 0.99 -3.91
C TYR A 356 -6.42 1.57 -2.90
N ARG A 357 -7.31 2.44 -3.36
CA ARG A 357 -8.56 2.71 -2.67
C ARG A 357 -9.61 1.73 -3.17
N LEU A 358 -10.56 1.37 -2.33
CA LEU A 358 -11.68 0.50 -2.72
C LEU A 358 -12.98 1.27 -2.53
N SER A 359 -13.88 1.17 -3.51
CA SER A 359 -15.26 1.64 -3.38
C SER A 359 -16.01 0.86 -2.30
N GLU A 360 -17.09 1.45 -1.78
CA GLU A 360 -17.90 0.80 -0.74
C GLU A 360 -18.52 -0.51 -1.26
N ASP A 361 -18.89 -0.58 -2.54
CA ASP A 361 -19.44 -1.79 -3.17
C ASP A 361 -18.45 -2.96 -3.14
N ILE A 362 -17.16 -2.69 -3.45
CA ILE A 362 -16.11 -3.72 -3.38
C ILE A 362 -15.94 -4.20 -1.94
N VAL A 363 -15.85 -3.29 -0.96
CA VAL A 363 -15.66 -3.68 0.45
C VAL A 363 -16.88 -4.45 0.97
N CYS A 364 -18.09 -4.05 0.59
CA CYS A 364 -19.32 -4.78 0.91
C CYS A 364 -19.32 -6.19 0.30
N GLN A 365 -18.86 -6.35 -0.94
CA GLN A 365 -18.74 -7.66 -1.58
C GLN A 365 -17.71 -8.55 -0.88
N LEU A 366 -16.53 -8.03 -0.53
CA LEU A 366 -15.51 -8.80 0.21
C LEU A 366 -16.02 -9.23 1.59
N LYS A 367 -16.77 -8.34 2.29
CA LYS A 367 -17.41 -8.66 3.57
C LYS A 367 -18.50 -9.73 3.41
N LYS A 368 -19.25 -9.69 2.31
CA LYS A 368 -20.25 -10.71 1.98
C LYS A 368 -19.59 -12.06 1.73
N ASP A 369 -18.53 -12.12 0.94
CA ASP A 369 -17.75 -13.34 0.71
C ASP A 369 -17.27 -13.94 2.05
N ALA A 370 -16.76 -13.11 2.98
CA ALA A 370 -16.35 -13.53 4.32
C ALA A 370 -17.49 -14.17 5.13
N SER A 371 -18.67 -13.56 5.06
CA SER A 371 -19.86 -14.02 5.78
C SER A 371 -20.33 -15.38 5.25
N GLU A 372 -20.31 -15.56 3.93
CA GLU A 372 -20.68 -16.80 3.27
C GLU A 372 -19.68 -17.94 3.57
N MET A 373 -18.37 -17.64 3.57
CA MET A 373 -17.33 -18.59 3.99
C MET A 373 -17.54 -19.07 5.42
N ARG A 374 -17.80 -18.13 6.34
CA ARG A 374 -18.09 -18.44 7.74
C ARG A 374 -19.33 -19.33 7.88
N GLU A 375 -20.43 -18.96 7.23
CA GLU A 375 -21.67 -19.76 7.29
C GLU A 375 -21.46 -21.17 6.74
N ALA A 376 -20.63 -21.32 5.71
CA ALA A 376 -20.26 -22.62 5.18
C ALA A 376 -19.40 -23.45 6.15
N CYS A 377 -18.51 -22.81 6.91
CA CYS A 377 -17.72 -23.47 7.96
C CYS A 377 -18.57 -23.88 9.16
N ASP A 378 -19.47 -23.00 9.62
CA ASP A 378 -20.33 -23.26 10.78
C ASP A 378 -21.29 -24.46 10.54
N LYS A 379 -21.66 -24.73 9.29
CA LYS A 379 -22.48 -25.90 8.89
C LYS A 379 -21.75 -27.25 9.02
N LEU A 380 -20.42 -27.25 9.15
CA LEU A 380 -19.62 -28.47 9.24
C LEU A 380 -19.42 -28.95 10.68
N VAL A 381 -19.79 -28.13 11.67
CA VAL A 381 -19.62 -28.47 13.08
C VAL A 381 -20.66 -29.54 13.46
N PRO A 382 -20.26 -30.73 13.96
CA PRO A 382 -21.17 -31.80 14.30
C PRO A 382 -22.25 -31.34 15.31
N TYR A 383 -23.50 -31.72 15.06
CA TYR A 383 -24.60 -31.51 16.00
C TYR A 383 -24.24 -32.06 17.39
N GLY A 384 -24.04 -31.19 18.37
CA GLY A 384 -23.76 -31.56 19.77
C GLY A 384 -22.45 -31.01 20.33
N MET A 385 -21.48 -30.63 19.49
CA MET A 385 -20.39 -29.75 19.92
C MET A 385 -20.95 -28.32 19.88
N GLY A 386 -21.02 -27.64 21.03
CA GLY A 386 -21.64 -26.33 21.16
C GLY A 386 -21.24 -25.37 20.03
N CYS A 387 -22.17 -24.51 19.58
CA CYS A 387 -22.04 -23.66 18.38
C CYS A 387 -20.67 -22.95 18.30
N VAL A 388 -19.71 -23.58 17.61
CA VAL A 388 -18.44 -23.00 17.23
C VAL A 388 -18.77 -22.02 16.11
N ARG A 389 -18.50 -20.74 16.36
CA ARG A 389 -18.68 -19.69 15.36
C ARG A 389 -17.31 -19.23 14.91
N HIS A 390 -17.03 -19.44 13.64
CA HIS A 390 -15.83 -18.92 13.00
C HIS A 390 -16.00 -17.41 12.77
N TYR A 391 -14.90 -16.67 12.74
CA TYR A 391 -14.92 -15.27 12.29
C TYR A 391 -13.57 -14.86 11.69
N ILE A 392 -13.61 -13.86 10.82
CA ILE A 392 -12.44 -13.31 10.12
C ILE A 392 -12.19 -11.90 10.66
N CYS A 393 -11.03 -11.68 11.28
CA CYS A 393 -10.70 -10.38 11.90
C CYS A 393 -9.20 -10.02 11.85
N SER A 394 -8.49 -10.53 10.83
CA SER A 394 -7.07 -10.27 10.69
C SER A 394 -6.68 -10.19 9.23
N TYR A 395 -5.88 -9.18 8.88
CA TYR A 395 -5.25 -9.09 7.57
C TYR A 395 -4.33 -10.27 7.25
N ALA A 396 -3.72 -10.88 8.26
CA ALA A 396 -2.92 -12.10 8.05
C ALA A 396 -3.74 -13.23 7.44
N GLN A 397 -5.06 -13.25 7.70
CA GLN A 397 -5.98 -14.27 7.22
C GLN A 397 -6.56 -13.98 5.83
N THR A 398 -6.58 -12.72 5.40
CA THR A 398 -7.39 -12.26 4.26
C THR A 398 -6.57 -11.91 3.02
N TYR A 399 -6.97 -12.50 1.90
CA TYR A 399 -6.40 -12.28 0.58
C TYR A 399 -7.52 -11.92 -0.39
N VAL A 400 -7.16 -11.25 -1.47
CA VAL A 400 -8.06 -10.87 -2.54
C VAL A 400 -7.57 -11.48 -3.83
N LEU A 401 -8.47 -12.16 -4.51
CA LEU A 401 -8.29 -12.72 -5.84
C LEU A 401 -9.04 -11.84 -6.86
N LEU A 402 -8.33 -11.34 -7.86
CA LEU A 402 -8.94 -10.77 -9.06
C LEU A 402 -9.33 -11.92 -10.00
N GLU A 403 -10.61 -12.29 -9.93
CA GLU A 403 -11.21 -13.38 -10.70
C GLU A 403 -11.84 -12.86 -11.98
N PHE A 404 -11.76 -13.66 -13.06
CA PHE A 404 -12.43 -13.42 -14.33
C PHE A 404 -13.35 -14.59 -14.65
N THR A 405 -14.53 -14.32 -15.18
CA THR A 405 -15.42 -15.40 -15.66
C THR A 405 -14.88 -16.04 -16.92
N ASP A 406 -15.42 -17.21 -17.27
CA ASP A 406 -15.13 -17.88 -18.54
C ASP A 406 -15.48 -16.95 -19.71
N GLY A 407 -14.46 -16.57 -20.48
CA GLY A 407 -14.55 -15.59 -21.57
C GLY A 407 -14.07 -14.17 -21.22
N GLY A 408 -13.72 -13.88 -19.97
CA GLY A 408 -13.13 -12.60 -19.56
C GLY A 408 -14.10 -11.40 -19.56
N ASN A 409 -15.40 -11.65 -19.74
CA ASN A 409 -16.42 -10.60 -19.86
C ASN A 409 -16.77 -9.93 -18.52
N VAL A 410 -16.52 -10.61 -17.40
CA VAL A 410 -16.81 -10.12 -16.04
C VAL A 410 -15.57 -10.34 -15.20
N SER A 411 -15.24 -9.38 -14.34
CA SER A 411 -14.17 -9.52 -13.35
C SER A 411 -14.62 -9.07 -11.97
N LYS A 412 -14.15 -9.75 -10.93
CA LYS A 412 -14.55 -9.49 -9.53
C LYS A 412 -13.36 -9.63 -8.60
N LEU A 413 -13.33 -8.82 -7.55
CA LEU A 413 -12.46 -9.06 -6.40
C LEU A 413 -13.19 -10.02 -5.45
N ARG A 414 -12.61 -11.20 -5.26
CA ARG A 414 -13.11 -12.21 -4.32
C ARG A 414 -12.24 -12.27 -3.09
N LEU A 415 -12.86 -12.39 -1.92
CA LEU A 415 -12.11 -12.74 -0.73
C LEU A 415 -11.64 -14.20 -0.83
N VAL A 416 -10.40 -14.45 -0.43
CA VAL A 416 -9.82 -15.77 -0.20
C VAL A 416 -9.17 -15.75 1.18
N THR A 417 -9.28 -16.84 1.92
CA THR A 417 -8.62 -16.96 3.23
C THR A 417 -7.55 -18.05 3.22
N VAL A 418 -6.66 -18.00 4.21
CA VAL A 418 -5.87 -19.19 4.62
C VAL A 418 -6.80 -20.16 5.36
N PRO A 419 -6.49 -21.47 5.46
CA PRO A 419 -7.33 -22.49 6.07
C PRO A 419 -7.31 -22.43 7.60
N PHE A 420 -7.29 -21.22 8.16
CA PHE A 420 -7.32 -20.93 9.58
C PHE A 420 -8.37 -19.87 9.84
N ALA A 421 -9.12 -20.01 10.92
CA ALA A 421 -10.06 -19.00 11.38
C ALA A 421 -10.06 -18.92 12.90
N PHE A 422 -10.37 -17.73 13.42
CA PHE A 422 -10.61 -17.59 14.85
C PHE A 422 -11.96 -18.22 15.18
N VAL A 423 -12.01 -18.90 16.32
CA VAL A 423 -13.25 -19.44 16.86
C VAL A 423 -13.61 -18.75 18.15
N ARG A 424 -14.91 -18.69 18.39
CA ARG A 424 -15.45 -18.28 19.67
C ARG A 424 -15.10 -19.36 20.71
N GLY A 425 -14.05 -19.10 21.50
CA GLY A 425 -13.73 -19.90 22.67
C GLY A 425 -14.80 -19.82 23.76
N THR A 426 -14.70 -20.70 24.76
CA THR A 426 -15.68 -20.77 25.87
C THR A 426 -15.79 -19.48 26.68
N SER A 427 -14.73 -18.67 26.71
CA SER A 427 -14.63 -17.39 27.41
C SER A 427 -15.20 -16.20 26.62
N MET A 428 -15.42 -16.32 25.29
CA MET A 428 -15.82 -15.21 24.45
C MET A 428 -17.33 -15.20 24.16
N GLY A 429 -18.02 -14.14 24.59
CA GLY A 429 -19.44 -13.93 24.28
C GLY A 429 -19.70 -13.75 22.77
N ARG A 430 -20.91 -14.12 22.31
CA ARG A 430 -21.35 -13.98 20.89
C ARG A 430 -21.18 -12.56 20.36
N ASP A 431 -21.48 -11.57 21.20
CA ASP A 431 -21.41 -10.17 20.82
C ASP A 431 -19.96 -9.68 20.68
N ALA A 432 -19.01 -10.29 21.40
CA ALA A 432 -17.61 -9.91 21.32
C ALA A 432 -16.97 -10.32 19.98
N ALA A 433 -17.22 -11.55 19.50
CA ALA A 433 -16.75 -11.99 18.18
C ALA A 433 -17.34 -11.13 17.05
N SER A 434 -18.65 -10.86 17.11
CA SER A 434 -19.35 -10.01 16.14
C SER A 434 -18.81 -8.58 16.14
N ARG A 435 -18.51 -8.01 17.31
CA ARG A 435 -17.87 -6.69 17.44
C ARG A 435 -16.45 -6.68 16.87
N ARG A 436 -15.65 -7.72 17.09
CA ARG A 436 -14.28 -7.83 16.54
C ARG A 436 -14.29 -7.90 15.01
N GLU A 437 -15.16 -8.72 14.44
CA GLU A 437 -15.33 -8.81 12.99
C GLU A 437 -15.84 -7.47 12.41
N ALA A 438 -16.82 -6.84 13.06
CA ALA A 438 -17.29 -5.52 12.64
C ALA A 438 -16.18 -4.46 12.72
N ALA A 439 -15.38 -4.46 13.78
CA ALA A 439 -14.24 -3.56 13.95
C ALA A 439 -13.19 -3.78 12.85
N PHE A 440 -12.90 -5.04 12.51
CA PHE A 440 -12.01 -5.36 11.39
C PHE A 440 -12.52 -4.80 10.06
N TRP A 441 -13.79 -5.01 9.71
CA TRP A 441 -14.34 -4.47 8.46
C TRP A 441 -14.46 -2.94 8.46
N ASN A 442 -14.66 -2.31 9.62
CA ASN A 442 -14.59 -0.86 9.73
C ASN A 442 -13.16 -0.36 9.51
N GLN A 443 -12.16 -1.07 10.03
CA GLN A 443 -10.75 -0.79 9.75
C GLN A 443 -10.44 -0.95 8.26
N VAL A 444 -10.91 -2.02 7.62
CA VAL A 444 -10.74 -2.23 6.16
C VAL A 444 -11.33 -1.07 5.36
N ARG A 445 -12.52 -0.57 5.70
CA ARG A 445 -13.12 0.59 5.03
C ARG A 445 -12.29 1.85 5.19
N ALA A 446 -11.83 2.11 6.40
CA ALA A 446 -10.98 3.26 6.71
C ALA A 446 -9.66 3.19 5.91
N ASP A 447 -8.99 2.04 5.95
CA ASP A 447 -7.72 1.83 5.23
C ASP A 447 -7.91 1.91 3.72
N ALA A 448 -9.02 1.38 3.20
CA ALA A 448 -9.38 1.43 1.79
C ALA A 448 -9.81 2.83 1.31
N GLY A 449 -10.04 3.79 2.22
CA GLY A 449 -10.51 5.13 1.85
C GLY A 449 -11.89 5.12 1.20
N THR A 450 -12.81 4.26 1.65
CA THR A 450 -14.14 4.14 1.01
C THR A 450 -14.97 5.42 1.09
N ALA A 451 -14.70 6.28 2.07
CA ALA A 451 -15.38 7.57 2.22
C ALA A 451 -15.18 8.50 1.01
N ASP A 452 -14.09 8.32 0.25
CA ASP A 452 -13.78 9.14 -0.92
C ASP A 452 -14.59 8.73 -2.16
N ASP A 453 -15.28 7.58 -2.12
CA ASP A 453 -15.95 6.99 -3.28
C ASP A 453 -17.07 7.87 -3.87
N THR A 454 -17.64 8.77 -3.05
CA THR A 454 -18.66 9.74 -3.48
C THR A 454 -18.17 10.71 -4.55
N ASP A 455 -16.86 10.92 -4.64
CA ASP A 455 -16.24 11.79 -5.64
C ASP A 455 -15.93 11.06 -6.97
N TYR A 456 -16.33 9.79 -7.11
CA TYR A 456 -15.99 8.95 -8.26
C TYR A 456 -17.21 8.38 -8.98
N PHE A 457 -17.18 8.42 -10.31
CA PHE A 457 -18.14 7.78 -11.20
C PHE A 457 -17.62 6.43 -11.69
N SER A 458 -18.54 5.51 -11.96
CA SER A 458 -18.21 4.25 -12.63
C SER A 458 -17.60 4.53 -14.01
N TYR A 459 -16.44 3.91 -14.29
CA TYR A 459 -15.78 3.95 -15.59
C TYR A 459 -16.68 3.36 -16.68
N SER A 460 -16.66 3.90 -17.91
CA SER A 460 -17.32 3.27 -19.06
C SER A 460 -16.55 3.41 -20.38
N ALA A 461 -16.07 2.28 -20.92
CA ALA A 461 -15.37 2.21 -22.20
C ALA A 461 -16.20 2.77 -23.37
N VAL A 462 -17.51 2.51 -23.39
CA VAL A 462 -18.43 3.00 -24.45
C VAL A 462 -18.66 4.51 -24.38
N LYS A 463 -18.72 5.10 -23.17
CA LYS A 463 -18.92 6.55 -23.01
C LYS A 463 -17.65 7.36 -23.23
N ASP A 464 -16.49 6.79 -22.91
CA ASP A 464 -15.21 7.48 -23.03
C ASP A 464 -14.58 7.36 -24.44
N GLY A 465 -15.28 6.75 -25.42
CA GLY A 465 -14.74 6.53 -26.77
C GLY A 465 -15.76 6.36 -27.90
N VAL A 466 -16.60 7.38 -28.19
CA VAL A 466 -17.01 7.79 -29.56
C VAL A 466 -17.40 9.29 -29.54
N ALA A 467 -16.41 10.19 -29.47
CA ALA A 467 -16.53 11.49 -30.12
C ALA A 467 -15.86 11.31 -31.48
N GLY A 468 -16.65 10.93 -32.48
CA GLY A 468 -16.15 10.65 -33.82
C GLY A 468 -15.49 11.87 -34.43
N THR A 469 -14.19 11.77 -34.70
CA THR A 469 -13.54 12.50 -35.79
C THR A 469 -14.05 11.94 -37.10
N SER A 470 -15.27 12.32 -37.49
CA SER A 470 -15.65 12.34 -38.90
C SER A 470 -14.99 13.55 -39.53
N VAL A 471 -13.81 13.35 -40.12
CA VAL A 471 -13.29 14.23 -41.16
C VAL A 471 -14.18 14.00 -42.38
N GLN A 472 -14.97 14.99 -42.75
CA GLN A 472 -15.49 15.18 -44.11
C GLN A 472 -14.64 16.21 -44.82
#